data_AF-C1EIL2-F1
#
_entry.id   AF-C1EIL2-F1
#
_cell.length_a   1.000
_cell.length_b   1.000
_cell.length_c   1.000
_cell.angle_alpha   90.00
_cell.angle_beta   90.00
_cell.angle_gamma   90.00
#
_symmetry.space_group_name_H-M   'P 1'
#
loop_
_entity.id
_entity.type
_entity.pdbx_description
1 polymer ?
#
loop_
_entity_poly.entity_id
_entity_poly.type
_entity_poly.pdbx_seq_one_letter_code
_entity_poly.pdbx_strand_id
1 'polypeptide(L)'
;MPPAPEGECETYMSNGESLQSRVHQWLQLKRRGISINDQISGTKGFRNPDFLQSALEHFKVEERGTMISPDVFDPSDYPAEDYYDELASAQRRENERRE
;
A
#
# COMPACT_ATOMS: atom_id res chain seq x y z
N MET A 1 0.21 -0.89 24.17
CA MET A 1 0.79 -1.62 23.02
C MET A 1 0.65 -3.11 23.33
N PRO A 2 0.23 -3.97 22.40
CA PRO A 2 0.21 -5.40 22.65
C PRO A 2 1.64 -5.88 23.01
N PRO A 3 1.77 -6.91 23.88
CA PRO A 3 3.06 -7.49 24.18
C PRO A 3 3.70 -8.05 22.92
N ALA A 4 5.04 -8.10 22.90
CA ALA A 4 5.74 -8.77 21.82
C ALA A 4 5.31 -10.25 21.78
N PRO A 5 5.05 -10.82 20.58
CA PRO A 5 4.76 -12.23 20.46
C PRO A 5 5.94 -13.06 20.98
N GLU A 6 5.63 -14.16 21.66
CA GLU A 6 6.64 -15.11 22.14
C GLU A 6 7.06 -16.04 20.99
N GLY A 7 8.36 -16.35 20.90
CA GLY A 7 8.92 -17.25 19.88
C GLY A 7 9.62 -16.56 18.71
N GLU A 8 10.19 -17.37 17.81
CA GLU A 8 10.76 -16.91 16.55
C GLU A 8 9.68 -16.78 15.47
N CYS A 9 9.89 -15.91 14.50
CA CYS A 9 8.98 -15.80 13.36
C CYS A 9 9.17 -17.03 12.46
N GLU A 10 8.21 -17.95 12.49
CA GLU A 10 8.20 -19.18 11.69
C GLU A 10 7.88 -18.95 10.20
N THR A 11 7.71 -17.69 9.78
CA THR A 11 7.42 -17.36 8.39
C THR A 11 8.66 -17.51 7.52
N TYR A 12 8.54 -18.32 6.47
CA TYR A 12 9.58 -18.51 5.45
C TYR A 12 9.21 -17.79 4.16
N MET A 13 10.22 -17.24 3.48
CA MET A 13 10.08 -16.69 2.14
C MET A 13 9.96 -17.83 1.12
N SER A 14 9.48 -17.54 -0.09
CA SER A 14 9.31 -18.53 -1.17
C SER A 14 10.61 -19.25 -1.59
N ASN A 15 11.77 -18.66 -1.26
CA ASN A 15 13.10 -19.23 -1.50
C ASN A 15 13.64 -20.07 -0.32
N GLY A 16 12.85 -20.28 0.74
CA GLY A 16 13.22 -21.10 1.92
C GLY A 16 14.01 -20.37 3.00
N GLU A 17 14.36 -19.09 2.82
CA GLU A 17 15.01 -18.29 3.87
C GLU A 17 14.00 -17.86 4.93
N SER A 18 14.41 -17.82 6.21
CA SER A 18 13.53 -17.31 7.26
C SER A 18 13.38 -15.80 7.16
N LEU A 19 12.14 -15.31 7.30
CA LEU A 19 11.83 -13.88 7.25
C LEU A 19 12.62 -13.11 8.31
N GLN A 20 12.77 -13.69 9.50
CA GLN A 20 13.55 -13.12 10.59
C GLN A 20 15.02 -12.88 10.21
N SER A 21 15.66 -13.82 9.53
CA SER A 21 17.06 -13.66 9.08
C SER A 21 17.20 -12.52 8.07
N ARG A 22 16.26 -12.43 7.12
CA ARG A 22 16.24 -11.36 6.12
C ARG A 22 16.05 -10.00 6.76
N VAL A 23 15.08 -9.86 7.66
CA VAL A 23 14.82 -8.60 8.39
C VAL A 23 16.04 -8.22 9.23
N HIS A 24 16.66 -9.18 9.91
CA HIS A 24 17.86 -8.92 10.70
C HIS A 24 19.01 -8.38 9.83
N GLN A 25 19.21 -8.95 8.63
CA GLN A 25 20.19 -8.45 7.66
C GLN A 25 19.92 -6.99 7.27
N TRP A 26 18.66 -6.65 6.97
CA TRP A 26 18.27 -5.27 6.62
C TRP A 26 18.50 -4.29 7.76
N LEU A 27 18.21 -4.70 9.00
CA LEU A 27 18.48 -3.88 10.18
C LEU A 27 19.98 -3.64 10.38
N GLN A 28 20.84 -4.64 10.11
CA GLN A 28 22.29 -4.46 10.16
C GLN A 28 22.78 -3.47 9.09
N LEU A 29 22.25 -3.53 7.88
CA LEU A 29 22.56 -2.56 6.82
C LEU A 29 22.15 -1.14 7.21
N LYS A 30 20.92 -0.99 7.74
CA LYS A 30 20.41 0.29 8.22
C LYS A 30 21.27 0.88 9.35
N ARG A 31 21.73 0.04 10.30
CA ARG A 31 22.65 0.45 11.38
C ARG A 31 24.02 0.92 10.86
N ARG A 32 24.47 0.40 9.72
CA ARG A 32 25.70 0.84 9.03
C ARG A 32 25.51 2.10 8.19
N GLY A 33 24.32 2.70 8.20
CA GLY A 33 24.00 3.90 7.42
C GLY A 33 23.62 3.61 5.96
N ILE A 34 23.40 2.35 5.59
CA ILE A 34 22.96 1.99 4.24
C ILE A 34 21.43 2.04 4.19
N SER A 35 20.89 3.03 3.47
CA SER A 35 19.45 3.14 3.18
C SER A 35 19.14 2.39 1.87
N ILE A 36 18.44 1.25 1.98
CA ILE A 36 17.97 0.48 0.82
C ILE A 36 17.01 1.34 -0.02
N ASN A 37 16.18 2.17 0.62
CA ASN A 37 15.26 3.08 -0.08
C ASN A 37 16.00 4.11 -0.94
N ASP A 38 17.13 4.61 -0.47
CA ASP A 38 17.94 5.57 -1.22
C ASP A 38 18.58 4.89 -2.44
N GLN A 39 19.00 3.63 -2.28
CA GLN A 39 19.53 2.83 -3.38
C GLN A 39 18.46 2.56 -4.44
N ILE A 40 17.24 2.17 -4.03
CA ILE A 40 16.14 1.89 -4.96
C ILE A 40 15.71 3.18 -5.68
N SER A 41 15.53 4.28 -4.95
CA SER A 41 15.10 5.56 -5.52
C SER A 41 16.13 6.20 -6.47
N GLY A 42 17.41 5.87 -6.31
CA GLY A 42 18.48 6.27 -7.24
C GLY A 42 18.46 5.56 -8.59
N THR A 43 17.74 4.44 -8.72
CA THR A 43 17.69 3.68 -9.98
C THR A 43 16.85 4.38 -11.05
N LYS A 44 17.22 4.20 -12.32
CA LYS A 44 16.43 4.75 -13.45
C LYS A 44 15.01 4.19 -13.50
N GLY A 45 14.85 2.92 -13.12
CA GLY A 45 13.55 2.24 -13.10
C GLY A 45 12.58 2.87 -12.11
N PHE A 46 13.04 3.31 -10.93
CA PHE A 46 12.17 3.93 -9.93
C PHE A 46 11.53 5.25 -10.39
N ARG A 47 12.16 5.97 -11.33
CA ARG A 47 11.62 7.19 -11.92
C ARG A 47 10.55 6.94 -12.99
N ASN A 48 10.39 5.69 -13.41
CA ASN A 48 9.30 5.32 -14.31
C ASN A 48 7.99 5.35 -13.51
N PRO A 49 6.98 6.16 -13.89
CA PRO A 49 5.66 6.13 -13.24
C PRO A 49 5.06 4.72 -13.19
N ASP A 50 5.36 3.86 -14.16
CA ASP A 50 4.81 2.50 -14.24
C ASP A 50 5.52 1.50 -13.30
N PHE A 51 6.65 1.87 -12.69
CA PHE A 51 7.40 0.95 -11.84
C PHE A 51 6.58 0.50 -10.64
N LEU A 52 5.97 1.44 -9.92
CA LEU A 52 5.14 1.12 -8.76
C LEU A 52 3.90 0.34 -9.17
N GLN A 53 3.29 0.67 -10.30
CA GLN A 53 2.15 -0.08 -10.83
C GLN A 53 2.53 -1.56 -11.10
N SER A 54 3.66 -1.81 -11.76
CA SER A 54 4.13 -3.17 -12.02
C SER A 54 4.40 -3.95 -10.71
N ALA A 55 4.84 -3.27 -9.65
CA ALA A 55 5.06 -3.89 -8.35
C ALA A 55 3.73 -4.25 -7.68
N LEU A 56 2.72 -3.36 -7.73
CA LEU A 56 1.38 -3.65 -7.23
C LEU A 56 0.77 -4.88 -7.94
N GLU A 57 0.86 -4.93 -9.26
CA GLU A 57 0.39 -6.06 -10.06
C GLU A 57 1.13 -7.35 -9.72
N HIS A 58 2.46 -7.30 -9.61
CA HIS A 58 3.29 -8.47 -9.32
C HIS A 58 3.00 -9.05 -7.93
N PHE A 59 2.88 -8.19 -6.92
CA PHE A 59 2.61 -8.61 -5.53
C PHE A 59 1.11 -8.75 -5.22
N LYS A 60 0.23 -8.50 -6.19
CA LYS A 60 -1.23 -8.51 -6.03
C LYS A 60 -1.69 -7.62 -4.87
N VAL A 61 -1.10 -6.44 -4.77
CA VAL A 61 -1.44 -5.45 -3.76
C VAL A 61 -2.54 -4.57 -4.32
N GLU A 62 -3.66 -4.52 -3.59
CA GLU A 62 -4.73 -3.57 -3.89
C GLU A 62 -4.31 -2.16 -3.44
N GLU A 63 -4.22 -1.23 -4.38
CA GLU A 63 -3.75 0.15 -4.13
C GLU A 63 -4.61 0.88 -3.08
N ARG A 64 -5.92 0.61 -3.09
CA ARG A 64 -6.90 1.17 -2.16
C ARG A 64 -7.39 0.16 -1.13
N GLY A 65 -6.72 -0.99 -1.01
CA GLY A 65 -7.08 -2.04 -0.08
C GLY A 65 -6.96 -1.58 1.38
N THR A 66 -7.71 -2.24 2.27
CA THR A 66 -7.60 -2.01 3.72
C THR A 66 -7.14 -3.25 4.44
N MET A 67 -6.73 -3.09 5.70
CA MET A 67 -6.49 -4.21 6.61
C MET A 67 -7.78 -4.73 7.27
N ILE A 68 -8.94 -4.29 6.76
CA ILE A 68 -10.27 -4.66 7.23
C ILE A 68 -10.88 -5.59 6.19
N SER A 69 -11.60 -6.60 6.65
CA SER A 69 -12.23 -7.56 5.74
C SER A 69 -13.32 -6.87 4.90
N PRO A 70 -13.47 -7.18 3.60
CA PRO A 70 -14.42 -6.49 2.72
C PRO A 70 -15.88 -6.59 3.15
N ASP A 71 -16.26 -7.65 3.87
CA ASP A 71 -17.59 -7.81 4.48
C ASP A 71 -17.86 -6.79 5.59
N VAL A 72 -16.82 -6.21 6.18
CA VAL A 72 -16.92 -5.16 7.20
C VAL A 72 -16.76 -3.78 6.59
N PHE A 73 -15.82 -3.61 5.65
CA PHE A 73 -15.57 -2.35 4.97
C PHE A 73 -14.95 -2.57 3.60
N ASP A 74 -15.70 -2.22 2.56
CA ASP A 74 -15.21 -2.20 1.18
C ASP A 74 -15.04 -0.74 0.70
N PRO A 75 -13.80 -0.25 0.50
CA PRO A 75 -13.52 1.07 -0.04
C PRO A 75 -14.02 1.29 -1.47
N SER A 76 -14.37 0.22 -2.18
CA SER A 76 -14.83 0.26 -3.56
C SER A 76 -16.36 0.23 -3.71
N ASP A 77 -17.10 0.06 -2.61
CA ASP A 77 -18.57 -0.03 -2.62
C ASP A 77 -19.27 1.33 -2.53
N TYR A 78 -18.54 2.43 -2.80
CA TYR A 78 -19.17 3.75 -2.92
C TYR A 78 -20.10 3.77 -4.14
N PRO A 79 -21.34 4.24 -4.01
CA PRO A 79 -22.24 4.36 -5.13
C PRO A 79 -21.76 5.45 -6.10
N ALA A 80 -22.09 5.32 -7.38
CA ALA A 80 -21.64 6.25 -8.43
C ALA A 80 -21.97 7.73 -8.13
N GLU A 81 -23.08 7.98 -7.43
CA GLU A 81 -23.52 9.31 -7.00
C GLU A 81 -22.62 9.98 -5.96
N ASP A 82 -21.84 9.20 -5.20
CA ASP A 82 -20.90 9.70 -4.19
C ASP A 82 -19.53 10.04 -4.78
N TYR A 83 -19.32 9.83 -6.08
CA TYR A 83 -18.10 10.24 -6.75
C TYR A 83 -18.12 11.74 -7.05
N TYR A 84 -16.92 12.33 -7.06
CA TYR A 84 -16.72 13.76 -7.24
C TYR A 84 -17.52 14.37 -8.39
N ASP A 85 -17.54 13.71 -9.55
CA ASP A 85 -18.21 14.23 -10.75
C ASP A 85 -19.72 14.32 -10.59
N GLU A 86 -20.34 13.31 -9.97
CA GLU A 86 -21.78 13.28 -9.71
C GLU A 86 -22.17 14.26 -8.60
N LEU A 87 -21.39 14.34 -7.53
CA LEU A 87 -21.56 15.33 -6.47
C LEU A 87 -21.48 16.77 -7.03
N ALA A 88 -20.48 17.05 -7.86
CA ALA A 88 -20.33 18.36 -8.51
C ALA A 88 -21.48 18.67 -9.46
N SER A 89 -21.99 17.66 -10.17
CA SER A 89 -23.18 17.78 -11.03
C SER A 89 -24.45 18.08 -10.22
N ALA A 90 -24.68 17.36 -9.12
CA ALA A 90 -25.81 17.57 -8.23
C ALA A 90 -25.77 18.96 -7.57
N GLN A 91 -24.58 19.40 -7.15
CA GLN A 91 -24.39 20.73 -6.55
C GLN A 91 -24.70 21.86 -7.54
N ARG A 92 -24.27 21.74 -8.80
CA ARG A 92 -24.61 22.72 -9.86
C ARG A 92 -26.11 22.83 -10.06
N ARG A 93 -26.80 21.69 -10.21
CA ARG A 93 -28.27 21.64 -10.38
C ARG A 93 -29.02 22.29 -9.22
N GLU A 94 -28.59 22.06 -7.99
CA GLU A 94 -29.22 22.67 -6.81
C GLU A 94 -28.96 24.17 -6.71
N ASN A 95 -27.78 24.65 -7.14
CA ASN A 95 -27.49 26.09 -7.20
C ASN A 95 -28.38 26.78 -8.26
N GLU A 96 -28.50 26.21 -9.46
CA GLU A 96 -29.38 26.73 -10.53
C GLU A 96 -30.86 26.79 -10.10
N ARG A 97 -31.31 25.86 -9.25
CA ARG A 97 -32.68 25.85 -8.71
C ARG A 97 -32.94 26.96 -7.67
N ARG A 98 -31.87 27.47 -7.04
CA ARG A 98 -31.93 28.52 -6.01
C ARG A 98 -31.81 29.93 -6.57
N GLU A 99 -31.35 30.05 -7.82
CA GLU A 99 -31.35 31.28 -8.62
C GLU A 99 -32.73 31.52 -9.28
#